data_AF-A0A973CR34-F1
#
_entry.id   AF-A0A973CR34-F1
#
_cell.length_a   1.000
_cell.length_b   1.000
_cell.length_c   1.000
_cell.angle_alpha   90.00
_cell.angle_beta   90.00
_cell.angle_gamma   90.00
#
_symmetry.space_group_name_H-M   'P 1'
#
loop_
_entity.id
_entity.type
_entity.pdbx_description
1 polymer ?
#
loop_
_entity_poly.entity_id
_entity_poly.type
_entity_poly.pdbx_seq_one_letter_code
_entity_poly.pdbx_strand_id
1 'polypeptide(L)'
;MQIGRFRGQIEVEEAAFFVRSYDPATGEMRLSDGSCEPLAVETLRPSTIDAALLCRVKADQAPHGLEARFAHSAQAELLLAVEETPAGLRLRVAGALCPLPEL
;
A
#
# COMPACT_ATOMS: atom_id res chain seq x y z
N MET A 1 -14.68 4.56 -40.57
CA MET A 1 -15.12 4.90 -39.20
C MET A 1 -13.95 4.66 -38.27
N GLN A 2 -13.40 5.74 -37.71
CA GLN A 2 -12.21 5.69 -36.86
C GLN A 2 -12.67 5.56 -35.41
N ILE A 3 -12.26 4.50 -34.72
CA ILE A 3 -12.49 4.35 -33.28
C ILE A 3 -11.64 5.41 -32.59
N GLY A 4 -12.31 6.47 -32.14
CA GLY A 4 -11.72 7.49 -31.29
C GLY A 4 -11.25 6.84 -30.00
N ARG A 5 -9.95 6.99 -29.71
CA ARG A 5 -9.33 6.66 -28.43
C ARG A 5 -10.17 7.24 -27.30
N PHE A 6 -10.91 6.39 -26.59
CA PHE A 6 -11.53 6.76 -25.33
C PHE A 6 -10.40 6.91 -24.29
N ARG A 7 -10.01 8.15 -24.00
CA ARG A 7 -9.13 8.47 -22.89
C ARG A 7 -10.04 8.69 -21.67
N GLY A 8 -10.44 7.59 -21.04
CA GLY A 8 -11.14 7.64 -19.76
C GLY A 8 -10.23 8.32 -18.76
N GLN A 9 -10.53 9.57 -18.40
CA GLN A 9 -10.02 10.19 -17.19
C GLN A 9 -10.57 9.35 -16.03
N ILE A 10 -9.74 8.46 -15.50
CA ILE A 10 -9.99 7.91 -14.17
C ILE A 10 -9.60 9.03 -13.23
N GLU A 11 -10.55 9.58 -12.48
CA GLU A 11 -10.24 10.42 -11.32
C GLU A 11 -9.40 9.55 -10.39
N VAL A 12 -8.08 9.79 -10.41
CA VAL A 12 -7.13 9.16 -9.49
C VAL A 12 -7.32 9.89 -8.17
N GLU A 13 -8.40 9.56 -7.44
CA GLU A 13 -8.84 10.36 -6.29
C GLU A 13 -7.80 10.41 -5.15
N GLU A 14 -6.89 9.43 -5.04
CA GLU A 14 -5.82 9.49 -4.02
C GLU A 14 -4.58 8.63 -4.35
N ALA A 15 -4.72 7.56 -5.14
CA ALA A 15 -3.65 6.61 -5.43
C ALA A 15 -3.72 6.06 -6.87
N ALA A 16 -2.55 5.91 -7.50
CA ALA A 16 -2.43 5.35 -8.84
C ALA A 16 -2.54 3.82 -8.88
N PHE A 17 -2.35 3.16 -7.73
CA PHE A 17 -2.39 1.71 -7.59
C PHE A 17 -3.26 1.27 -6.42
N PHE A 18 -3.72 0.02 -6.45
CA PHE A 18 -4.33 -0.64 -5.30
C PHE A 18 -3.48 -1.83 -4.85
N VAL A 19 -3.23 -1.95 -3.55
CA VAL A 19 -2.67 -3.16 -2.94
C VAL A 19 -3.78 -4.21 -2.84
N ARG A 20 -3.59 -5.34 -3.52
CA ARG A 20 -4.58 -6.43 -3.62
C ARG A 20 -4.38 -7.49 -2.56
N SER A 21 -3.14 -7.73 -2.15
CA SER A 21 -2.77 -8.67 -1.09
C SER A 21 -1.43 -8.26 -0.47
N TYR A 22 -1.22 -8.66 0.78
CA TYR A 22 0.04 -8.50 1.50
C TYR A 22 0.47 -9.85 2.09
N ASP A 23 1.72 -10.23 1.86
CA ASP A 23 2.30 -11.42 2.47
C ASP A 23 3.24 -11.02 3.62
N PRO A 24 2.88 -11.26 4.90
CA PRO A 24 3.72 -10.91 6.03
C PRO A 24 4.99 -11.76 6.14
N ALA A 25 5.03 -12.95 5.53
CA ALA A 25 6.19 -13.83 5.56
C ALA A 25 7.32 -13.31 4.67
N THR A 26 6.99 -12.63 3.57
CA THR A 26 7.96 -12.06 2.63
C THR A 26 8.07 -10.54 2.73
N GLY A 27 7.04 -9.88 3.25
CA GLY A 27 6.91 -8.42 3.24
C GLY A 27 6.51 -7.84 1.88
N GLU A 28 6.08 -8.68 0.95
CA GLU A 28 5.70 -8.26 -0.40
C GLU A 28 4.22 -7.90 -0.50
N MET A 29 3.94 -6.89 -1.33
CA MET A 29 2.62 -6.45 -1.72
C MET A 29 2.38 -6.76 -3.19
N ARG A 30 1.20 -7.28 -3.53
CA ARG A 30 0.76 -7.40 -4.92
C ARG A 30 -0.10 -6.21 -5.30
N LEU A 31 0.27 -5.51 -6.36
CA LEU A 31 -0.44 -4.32 -6.84
C LEU A 31 -1.48 -4.65 -7.92
N SER A 32 -2.37 -3.70 -8.19
CA SER A 32 -3.44 -3.82 -9.19
C SER A 32 -2.96 -3.94 -10.63
N ASP A 33 -1.71 -3.55 -10.92
CA ASP A 33 -1.06 -3.75 -12.22
C ASP A 33 -0.39 -5.13 -12.34
N GLY A 34 -0.51 -5.97 -11.31
CA GLY A 34 0.08 -7.31 -11.24
C GLY A 34 1.53 -7.35 -10.79
N SER A 35 2.18 -6.19 -10.56
CA SER A 35 3.54 -6.14 -10.03
C SER A 35 3.58 -6.50 -8.53
N CYS A 36 4.75 -6.95 -8.07
CA CYS A 36 5.04 -7.20 -6.67
C CYS A 36 6.07 -6.18 -6.18
N GLU A 37 5.83 -5.56 -5.03
CA GLU A 37 6.76 -4.60 -4.43
C GLU A 37 6.89 -4.82 -2.92
N PRO A 38 8.07 -4.58 -2.33
CA PRO A 38 8.23 -4.63 -0.89
C PRO A 38 7.43 -3.50 -0.23
N LEU A 39 6.90 -3.76 0.96
CA LEU A 39 6.25 -2.73 1.78
C LEU A 39 7.30 -1.77 2.38
N ALA A 40 7.21 -0.48 2.04
CA ALA A 40 7.90 0.60 2.74
C ALA A 40 7.06 1.06 3.95
N VAL A 41 7.23 0.40 5.10
CA VAL A 41 6.40 0.58 6.31
C VAL A 41 6.35 2.03 6.78
N GLU A 42 7.46 2.75 6.68
CA GLU A 42 7.60 4.15 7.08
C GLU A 42 6.74 5.11 6.24
N THR A 43 6.21 4.64 5.11
CA THR A 43 5.33 5.41 4.22
C THR A 43 3.85 5.13 4.45
N LEU A 44 3.52 4.21 5.37
CA LEU A 44 2.13 3.92 5.72
C LEU A 44 1.47 5.17 6.31
N ARG A 45 0.28 5.48 5.84
CA ARG A 45 -0.55 6.57 6.38
C ARG A 45 -2.03 6.29 6.14
N PRO A 46 -2.93 6.85 6.95
CA PRO A 46 -4.35 6.86 6.62
C PRO A 46 -4.61 7.69 5.36
N SER A 47 -5.64 7.28 4.65
CA SER A 47 -6.33 8.07 3.65
C SER A 47 -6.91 9.33 4.28
N THR A 48 -6.89 10.41 3.52
CA THR A 48 -7.52 11.68 3.90
C THR A 48 -9.02 11.70 3.60
N ILE A 49 -9.46 10.72 2.82
CA ILE A 49 -10.85 10.58 2.36
C ILE A 49 -11.63 9.64 3.28
N ASP A 50 -10.97 8.62 3.85
CA ASP A 50 -11.56 7.57 4.67
C ASP A 50 -10.50 6.78 5.47
N ALA A 51 -10.87 5.64 6.06
CA ALA A 51 -10.00 4.83 6.92
C ALA A 51 -9.11 3.82 6.17
N ALA A 52 -8.96 3.94 4.85
CA ALA A 52 -8.05 3.07 4.11
C ALA A 52 -6.60 3.46 4.36
N LEU A 53 -5.69 2.49 4.33
CA LEU A 53 -4.25 2.76 4.38
C LEU A 53 -3.70 3.03 2.99
N LEU A 54 -2.70 3.90 2.94
CA LEU A 54 -1.89 4.22 1.77
C LEU A 54 -0.44 3.91 2.06
N CYS A 55 0.33 3.58 1.02
CA CYS A 55 1.77 3.44 1.08
C CYS A 55 2.40 3.86 -0.25
N ARG A 56 3.71 4.10 -0.21
CA ARG A 56 4.48 4.43 -1.40
C ARG A 56 4.99 3.18 -2.08
N VAL A 57 4.89 3.16 -3.39
CA VAL A 57 5.41 2.12 -4.31
C VAL A 57 6.18 2.78 -5.45
N LYS A 58 6.84 1.98 -6.30
CA LYS A 58 7.47 2.46 -7.55
C LYS A 58 8.39 3.64 -7.31
N ALA A 59 9.26 3.50 -6.31
CA ALA A 59 10.11 4.58 -5.82
C ALA A 59 11.06 5.14 -6.90
N ASP A 60 11.32 4.36 -7.95
CA ASP A 60 12.13 4.70 -9.13
C ASP A 60 11.34 5.39 -10.26
N GLN A 61 10.00 5.35 -10.24
CA GLN A 61 9.16 5.91 -11.31
C GLN A 61 8.81 7.40 -11.11
N ALA A 62 8.99 7.93 -9.90
CA ALA A 62 8.75 9.34 -9.58
C ALA A 62 9.60 9.81 -8.37
N PRO A 63 9.93 11.11 -8.24
CA PRO A 63 10.73 11.64 -7.12
C PRO A 63 10.17 11.31 -5.73
N HIS A 64 8.83 11.18 -5.63
CA HIS A 64 8.12 10.79 -4.41
C HIS A 64 7.43 9.43 -4.53
N GLY A 65 7.87 8.57 -5.47
CA GLY A 65 7.20 7.32 -5.78
C GLY A 65 5.76 7.55 -6.21
N LEU A 66 4.99 6.48 -6.26
CA LEU A 66 3.57 6.50 -6.55
C LEU A 66 2.80 6.00 -5.33
N GLU A 67 1.59 6.48 -5.14
CA GLU A 67 0.73 6.07 -4.04
C GLU A 67 -0.03 4.80 -4.41
N ALA A 68 -0.05 3.85 -3.47
CA ALA A 68 -0.84 2.64 -3.52
C ALA A 68 -1.79 2.57 -2.33
N ARG A 69 -3.08 2.38 -2.62
CA ARG A 69 -4.14 2.30 -1.63
C ARG A 69 -4.48 0.86 -1.31
N PHE A 70 -4.58 0.52 -0.03
CA PHE A 70 -4.94 -0.82 0.37
C PHE A 70 -6.40 -1.13 0.05
N ALA A 71 -6.63 -2.26 -0.61
CA ALA A 71 -7.94 -2.87 -0.62
C ALA A 71 -8.28 -3.41 0.78
N HIS A 72 -9.57 -3.50 1.10
CA HIS A 72 -10.03 -3.94 2.43
C HIS A 72 -9.41 -5.28 2.87
N SER A 73 -9.31 -6.26 1.97
CA SER A 73 -8.71 -7.57 2.28
C SER A 73 -7.22 -7.45 2.61
N ALA A 74 -6.46 -6.72 1.78
CA ALA A 74 -5.04 -6.52 1.99
C ALA A 74 -4.75 -5.72 3.28
N GLN A 75 -5.59 -4.74 3.59
CA GLN A 75 -5.50 -4.00 4.85
C GLN A 75 -5.74 -4.91 6.06
N ALA A 76 -6.74 -5.79 5.99
CA ALA A 76 -6.99 -6.76 7.05
C ALA A 76 -5.79 -7.70 7.25
N GLU A 77 -5.20 -8.21 6.17
CA GLU A 77 -3.97 -9.02 6.20
C GLU A 77 -2.80 -8.28 6.87
N LEU A 78 -2.61 -7.00 6.51
CA LEU A 78 -1.57 -6.16 7.11
C LEU A 78 -1.82 -5.92 8.61
N LEU A 79 -3.05 -5.61 8.99
CA LEU A 79 -3.42 -5.37 10.40
C LEU A 79 -3.28 -6.63 11.26
N LEU A 80 -3.46 -7.83 10.69
CA LEU A 80 -3.21 -9.09 11.40
C LEU A 80 -1.71 -9.33 11.69
N ALA A 81 -0.81 -8.65 10.96
CA ALA A 81 0.63 -8.70 11.20
C ALA A 81 1.10 -7.61 12.19
N VAL A 82 0.19 -6.79 12.74
CA VAL A 82 0.51 -5.79 13.76
C VAL A 82 0.52 -6.43 15.14
N GLU A 83 1.57 -6.16 15.90
CA GLU A 83 1.79 -6.65 17.25
C GLU A 83 1.96 -5.49 18.22
N GLU A 84 1.33 -5.60 19.39
CA GLU A 84 1.60 -4.71 20.51
C GLU A 84 2.87 -5.18 21.23
N THR A 85 3.83 -4.26 21.36
CA THR A 85 5.09 -4.50 22.08
C THR A 85 5.24 -3.47 23.20
N PRO A 86 6.15 -3.67 24.16
CA PRO A 86 6.47 -2.64 25.15
C PRO A 86 6.91 -1.29 24.56
N ALA A 87 7.35 -1.28 23.30
CA ALA A 87 7.79 -0.09 22.56
C ALA A 87 6.70 0.46 21.60
N GLY A 88 5.43 0.09 21.79
CA GLY A 88 4.30 0.47 20.96
C GLY A 88 3.90 -0.57 19.91
N LEU A 89 3.01 -0.18 19.00
CA LEU A 89 2.57 -1.02 17.88
C LEU A 89 3.71 -1.22 16.88
N ARG A 90 3.96 -2.46 16.48
CA ARG A 90 4.99 -2.86 15.51
C ARG A 90 4.38 -3.74 14.43
N LEU A 91 4.78 -3.55 13.18
CA LEU A 91 4.36 -4.41 12.07
C LEU A 91 5.41 -5.51 11.87
N ARG A 92 4.99 -6.77 11.83
CA ARG A 92 5.86 -7.88 11.42
C ARG A 92 5.96 -7.93 9.90
N VAL A 93 7.18 -7.79 9.39
CA VAL A 93 7.52 -7.82 7.97
C VAL A 93 8.72 -8.74 7.77
N ALA A 94 8.55 -9.82 7.00
CA ALA A 94 9.61 -10.79 6.74
C ALA A 94 10.31 -11.31 8.02
N GLY A 95 9.55 -11.48 9.09
CA GLY A 95 10.04 -11.91 10.41
C GLY A 95 10.68 -10.81 11.28
N ALA A 96 10.89 -9.61 10.75
CA ALA A 96 11.37 -8.45 11.50
C ALA A 96 10.21 -7.61 12.04
N LEU A 97 10.39 -6.99 13.22
CA LEU A 97 9.43 -6.05 13.79
C LEU A 97 9.82 -4.62 13.42
N CYS A 98 9.02 -3.98 12.57
CA CYS A 98 9.20 -2.61 12.13
C CYS A 98 8.30 -1.65 12.94
N PRO A 99 8.76 -0.44 13.28
CA PRO A 99 7.88 0.59 13.82
C PRO A 99 6.75 0.90 12.84
N LEU A 100 5.50 0.94 13.33
CA LEU A 100 4.43 1.59 12.58
C LEU A 100 4.56 3.11 12.72
N PRO A 101 4.32 3.86 11.64
CA PRO A 101 4.11 5.30 11.74
C PRO A 101 2.82 5.59 12.53
N GLU A 102 2.66 6.84 12.97
CA GLU A 102 1.39 7.28 13.56
C GLU A 102 0.29 7.22 12.49
N LEU A 103 -0.72 6.38 12.73
CA LEU A 103 -1.86 6.14 11.85
C LEU A 103 -3.11 6.88 12.32
#